data_AF-A0A0B1RVM8-F1
#
_entry.id   AF-A0A0B1RVM8-F1
#
_cell.length_a   1.000
_cell.length_b   1.000
_cell.length_c   1.000
_cell.angle_alpha   90.00
_cell.angle_beta   90.00
_cell.angle_gamma   90.00
#
_symmetry.space_group_name_H-M   'P 1'
#
loop_
_entity.id
_entity.type
_entity.pdbx_description
1 polymer ?
#
loop_
_entity_poly.entity_id
_entity_poly.type
_entity_poly.pdbx_seq_one_letter_code
_entity_poly.pdbx_strand_id
1 'polypeptide(L)'
;REPIIVKNVPRLVNCWKKPIIIGRHAHADQYKATDFVVPGPGKLEIKFIPADGSQEICHEVFNFKGPGISLSMYNTDESIRGFAHASFKYALERGYPLYLSTKNTILKQYDGRFKDIFAEIYKEYEEQYKAHGIWYEHRLIDDMVAQAMKSEGGFVWACKNYDGDVQSDSVAQGYGSLGLMTSVLVCPDGKTVEAEAAHGTVTRHYRMHQKGEETSTNPIGTVYFLSFFLHS
;
A
#
# COMPACT_ATOMS: atom_id res chain seq x y z
N ARG A 1 3.60 -7.18 1.73
CA ARG A 1 5.07 -7.25 1.92
C ARG A 1 5.36 -7.39 3.41
N GLU A 2 6.17 -8.37 3.81
CA GLU A 2 6.50 -8.65 5.22
C GLU A 2 8.03 -8.78 5.42
N PRO A 3 8.62 -8.13 6.43
CA PRO A 3 10.06 -8.22 6.69
C PRO A 3 10.45 -9.55 7.35
N ILE A 4 11.57 -10.11 6.93
CA ILE A 4 12.25 -11.23 7.57
C ILE A 4 13.14 -10.68 8.68
N ILE A 5 12.79 -10.98 9.94
CA ILE A 5 13.55 -10.50 11.09
C ILE A 5 14.75 -11.42 11.34
N VAL A 6 15.96 -10.90 11.09
CA VAL A 6 17.23 -11.59 11.37
C VAL A 6 17.85 -11.01 12.64
N LYS A 7 18.06 -11.83 13.68
CA LYS A 7 18.55 -11.38 15.01
C LYS A 7 19.86 -10.58 14.96
N ASN A 8 20.73 -10.89 14.00
CA ASN A 8 22.08 -10.34 13.92
C ASN A 8 22.19 -9.16 12.94
N VAL A 9 21.10 -8.79 12.25
CA VAL A 9 21.08 -7.62 11.39
C VAL A 9 20.52 -6.44 12.19
N PRO A 10 21.30 -5.36 12.39
CA PRO A 10 20.79 -4.19 13.08
C PRO A 10 19.67 -3.54 12.26
N ARG A 11 18.60 -3.17 12.96
CA ARG A 11 17.50 -2.38 12.39
C ARG A 11 17.88 -0.90 12.44
N LEU A 12 17.41 -0.12 11.47
CA LEU A 12 17.57 1.34 11.53
C LEU A 12 16.66 1.94 12.60
N VAL A 13 15.46 1.36 12.76
CA VAL A 13 14.50 1.74 13.80
C VAL A 13 14.56 0.71 14.91
N ASN A 14 15.27 1.06 15.99
CA ASN A 14 15.65 0.09 17.02
C ASN A 14 14.49 -0.48 17.84
N CYS A 15 13.35 0.22 17.91
CA CYS A 15 12.18 -0.25 18.65
C CYS A 15 11.37 -1.33 17.91
N TRP A 16 11.57 -1.53 16.61
CA TRP A 16 10.81 -2.50 15.82
C TRP A 16 11.24 -3.94 16.13
N LYS A 17 10.48 -4.61 17.00
CA LYS A 17 10.75 -5.99 17.46
C LYS A 17 9.94 -7.03 16.71
N LYS A 18 8.75 -6.66 16.24
CA LYS A 18 7.79 -7.49 15.49
C LYS A 18 7.60 -6.93 14.08
N PRO A 19 7.21 -7.72 13.07
CA PRO A 19 7.13 -7.24 11.69
C PRO A 19 6.07 -6.15 11.53
N ILE A 20 6.34 -5.18 10.66
CA ILE A 20 5.33 -4.26 10.12
C ILE A 20 5.00 -4.76 8.73
N ILE A 21 3.78 -5.20 8.53
CA ILE A 21 3.35 -5.80 7.26
C ILE A 21 2.62 -4.74 6.44
N ILE A 22 3.09 -4.47 5.23
CA ILE A 22 2.44 -3.50 4.33
C ILE A 22 1.54 -4.23 3.34
N GLY A 23 0.25 -3.94 3.38
CA GLY A 23 -0.72 -4.25 2.33
C GLY A 23 -0.87 -3.05 1.40
N ARG A 24 -0.54 -3.20 0.12
CA ARG A 24 -0.65 -2.11 -0.88
C ARG A 24 -1.90 -2.30 -1.73
N HIS A 25 -2.74 -1.28 -1.81
CA HIS A 25 -3.83 -1.26 -2.79
C HIS A 25 -3.28 -0.96 -4.19
N ALA A 26 -2.80 -1.97 -4.90
CA ALA A 26 -2.14 -1.82 -6.21
C ALA A 26 -3.13 -1.58 -7.38
N HIS A 27 -4.08 -0.67 -7.20
CA HIS A 27 -5.07 -0.31 -8.21
C HIS A 27 -5.31 1.20 -8.28
N ALA A 28 -5.37 1.73 -9.51
CA ALA A 28 -5.73 3.10 -9.84
C ALA A 28 -4.94 4.17 -9.06
N ASP A 29 -5.62 5.23 -8.59
CA ASP A 29 -4.98 6.43 -8.05
C ASP A 29 -3.93 7.00 -9.03
N GLN A 30 -2.77 7.45 -8.56
CA GLN A 30 -1.69 8.00 -9.39
C GLN A 30 -1.21 7.03 -10.49
N TYR A 31 -1.37 5.71 -10.30
CA TYR A 31 -0.82 4.69 -11.19
C TYR A 31 -1.71 4.41 -12.41
N LYS A 32 -2.93 4.98 -12.44
CA LYS A 32 -3.81 5.02 -13.62
C LYS A 32 -4.40 6.41 -13.83
N ALA A 33 -3.67 7.43 -13.39
CA ALA A 33 -4.07 8.82 -13.56
C ALA A 33 -3.92 9.28 -15.02
N THR A 34 -4.61 10.36 -15.36
CA THR A 34 -4.37 11.12 -16.58
C THR A 34 -3.90 12.52 -16.18
N ASP A 35 -2.72 12.90 -16.65
CA ASP A 35 -2.09 14.19 -16.38
C ASP A 35 -1.69 14.89 -17.68
N PHE A 36 -1.61 16.23 -17.62
CA PHE A 36 -1.21 17.04 -18.75
C PHE A 36 -0.70 18.42 -18.32
N VAL A 37 0.09 19.04 -19.20
CA VAL A 37 0.54 20.43 -19.05
C VAL A 37 -0.53 21.36 -19.59
N VAL A 38 -0.91 22.36 -18.78
CA VAL A 38 -1.77 23.46 -19.18
C VAL A 38 -0.89 24.54 -19.82
N PRO A 39 -1.07 24.89 -21.11
CA PRO A 39 -0.13 25.74 -21.85
C PRO A 39 -0.26 27.24 -21.52
N GLY A 40 -1.35 27.68 -20.90
CA GLY A 40 -1.64 29.09 -20.66
C GLY A 40 -2.94 29.32 -19.87
N PRO A 41 -3.42 30.57 -19.79
CA PRO A 41 -4.63 30.91 -19.03
C PRO A 41 -5.87 30.16 -19.54
N GLY A 42 -6.74 29.73 -18.63
CA GLY A 42 -7.96 28.99 -18.99
C GLY A 42 -8.68 28.38 -17.79
N LYS A 43 -9.95 28.01 -18.00
CA LYS A 43 -10.77 27.32 -16.99
C LYS A 43 -10.62 25.81 -17.13
N LEU A 44 -10.34 25.12 -16.02
CA LEU A 44 -10.32 23.67 -15.92
C LEU A 44 -11.56 23.19 -15.16
N GLU A 45 -12.29 22.28 -15.76
CA GLU A 45 -13.45 21.61 -15.16
C GLU A 45 -13.24 20.10 -15.19
N ILE A 46 -13.87 19.40 -14.23
CA ILE A 46 -14.00 17.94 -14.23
C ILE A 46 -15.48 17.59 -14.40
N LYS A 47 -15.74 16.62 -15.29
CA LYS A 47 -17.10 16.23 -15.68
C LYS A 47 -17.30 14.73 -15.60
N PHE A 48 -18.43 14.31 -15.06
CA PHE A 48 -18.93 12.94 -15.11
C PHE A 48 -20.26 12.91 -15.87
N ILE A 49 -20.36 12.02 -16.85
CA ILE A 49 -21.52 11.84 -17.73
C ILE A 49 -22.18 10.50 -17.37
N PRO A 50 -23.34 10.52 -16.70
CA PRO A 50 -24.05 9.30 -16.35
C PRO A 50 -24.53 8.53 -17.59
N ALA A 51 -24.34 7.21 -17.58
CA ALA A 51 -24.77 6.34 -18.69
C ALA A 51 -26.30 6.23 -18.83
N ASP A 52 -27.03 6.47 -17.75
CA ASP A 52 -28.50 6.46 -17.71
C ASP A 52 -29.13 7.76 -18.24
N GLY A 53 -28.30 8.72 -18.67
CA GLY A 53 -28.76 10.03 -19.14
C GLY A 53 -29.24 10.96 -18.01
N SER A 54 -29.00 10.60 -16.75
CA SER A 54 -29.25 11.52 -15.63
C SER A 54 -28.32 12.74 -15.67
N GLN A 55 -28.58 13.70 -14.77
CA GLN A 55 -27.89 14.98 -14.78
C GLN A 55 -26.36 14.81 -14.65
N GLU A 56 -25.63 15.39 -15.60
CA GLU A 56 -24.17 15.43 -15.57
C GLU A 56 -23.66 16.12 -14.30
N ILE A 57 -22.58 15.59 -13.75
CA ILE A 57 -21.86 16.23 -12.64
C ILE A 57 -20.71 17.03 -13.25
N CYS A 58 -20.68 18.34 -12.98
CA CYS A 58 -19.60 19.22 -13.45
C CYS A 58 -19.10 20.08 -12.28
N HIS A 59 -17.79 20.11 -12.09
CA HIS A 59 -17.14 20.95 -11.08
C HIS A 59 -16.00 21.74 -11.70
N GLU A 60 -15.93 23.03 -11.38
CA GLU A 60 -14.72 23.81 -11.65
C GLU A 60 -13.60 23.34 -10.71
N VAL A 61 -12.47 22.98 -11.29
CA VAL A 61 -11.26 22.59 -10.55
C VAL A 61 -10.42 23.83 -10.27
N PHE A 62 -10.11 24.61 -11.32
CA PHE A 62 -9.27 25.80 -11.19
C PHE A 62 -9.38 26.72 -12.41
N ASN A 63 -9.17 28.02 -12.22
CA ASN A 63 -9.07 29.02 -13.28
C ASN A 63 -7.63 29.51 -13.43
N PHE A 64 -6.88 28.91 -14.35
CA PHE A 64 -5.48 29.22 -14.62
C PHE A 64 -5.30 30.64 -15.15
N LYS A 65 -4.31 31.35 -14.59
CA LYS A 65 -3.87 32.68 -15.05
C LYS A 65 -2.59 32.63 -15.91
N GLY A 66 -2.05 31.43 -16.12
CA GLY A 66 -0.82 31.16 -16.87
C GLY A 66 -0.60 29.65 -16.97
N PRO A 67 0.57 29.20 -17.47
CA PRO A 67 0.89 27.78 -17.59
C PRO A 67 0.82 27.02 -16.26
N GLY A 68 0.53 25.74 -16.32
CA GLY A 68 0.42 24.88 -15.14
C GLY A 68 0.37 23.40 -15.48
N ILE A 69 -0.08 22.59 -14.52
CA ILE A 69 -0.27 21.15 -14.68
C ILE A 69 -1.60 20.75 -14.05
N SER A 70 -2.19 19.68 -14.57
CA SER A 70 -3.41 19.09 -14.04
C SER A 70 -3.30 17.58 -14.04
N LEU A 71 -4.06 16.95 -13.15
CA LEU A 71 -4.11 15.51 -12.94
C LEU A 71 -5.56 15.15 -12.59
N SER A 72 -6.03 14.02 -13.09
CA SER A 72 -7.25 13.37 -12.62
C SER A 72 -6.98 11.88 -12.34
N MET A 73 -7.55 11.37 -11.26
CA MET A 73 -7.42 9.98 -10.85
C MET A 73 -8.77 9.45 -10.33
N TYR A 74 -8.90 8.13 -10.26
CA TYR A 74 -10.12 7.46 -9.82
C TYR A 74 -9.79 6.22 -9.01
N ASN A 75 -10.80 5.69 -8.33
CA ASN A 75 -10.81 4.33 -7.83
C ASN A 75 -12.22 3.74 -7.91
N THR A 76 -12.39 2.46 -7.60
CA THR A 76 -13.69 1.79 -7.67
C THR A 76 -14.03 1.11 -6.35
N ASP A 77 -15.30 1.15 -5.96
CA ASP A 77 -15.78 0.49 -4.74
C ASP A 77 -15.45 -1.01 -4.74
N GLU A 78 -15.61 -1.69 -5.88
CA GLU A 78 -15.27 -3.10 -6.04
C GLU A 78 -13.81 -3.39 -5.66
N SER A 79 -12.88 -2.58 -6.18
CA SER A 79 -11.45 -2.74 -5.91
C SER A 79 -11.12 -2.46 -4.44
N ILE A 80 -11.74 -1.43 -3.85
CA ILE A 80 -11.54 -1.08 -2.44
C ILE A 80 -12.10 -2.18 -1.52
N ARG A 81 -13.27 -2.73 -1.83
CA ARG A 81 -13.89 -3.84 -1.08
C ARG A 81 -13.03 -5.09 -1.14
N GLY A 82 -12.54 -5.46 -2.32
CA GLY A 82 -11.62 -6.59 -2.48
C GLY A 82 -10.35 -6.42 -1.65
N PHE A 83 -9.77 -5.23 -1.66
CA PHE A 83 -8.59 -4.91 -0.86
C PHE A 83 -8.86 -4.95 0.65
N ALA A 84 -10.04 -4.47 1.10
CA ALA A 84 -10.45 -4.54 2.49
C ALA A 84 -10.56 -5.99 2.97
N HIS A 85 -11.30 -6.85 2.24
CA HIS A 85 -11.43 -8.26 2.59
C HIS A 85 -10.07 -8.97 2.65
N ALA A 86 -9.19 -8.73 1.67
CA ALA A 86 -7.85 -9.31 1.68
C ALA A 86 -7.05 -8.85 2.92
N SER A 87 -7.12 -7.56 3.27
CA SER A 87 -6.44 -7.00 4.43
C SER A 87 -6.95 -7.58 5.76
N PHE A 88 -8.27 -7.72 5.91
CA PHE A 88 -8.87 -8.28 7.13
C PHE A 88 -8.55 -9.77 7.31
N LYS A 89 -8.69 -10.57 6.25
CA LYS A 89 -8.33 -12.00 6.26
C LYS A 89 -6.86 -12.20 6.63
N TYR A 90 -5.97 -11.46 5.96
CA TYR A 90 -4.53 -11.59 6.19
C TYR A 90 -4.15 -11.19 7.62
N ALA A 91 -4.72 -10.11 8.16
CA ALA A 91 -4.47 -9.69 9.53
C ALA A 91 -4.97 -10.71 10.59
N LEU A 92 -6.11 -11.36 10.34
CA LEU A 92 -6.59 -12.48 11.16
C LEU A 92 -5.64 -13.67 11.11
N GLU A 93 -5.21 -14.10 9.91
CA GLU A 93 -4.28 -15.21 9.73
C GLU A 93 -2.95 -14.97 10.46
N ARG A 94 -2.47 -13.72 10.47
CA ARG A 94 -1.25 -13.32 11.19
C ARG A 94 -1.47 -13.09 12.68
N GLY A 95 -2.71 -12.99 13.15
CA GLY A 95 -3.03 -12.60 14.52
C GLY A 95 -2.54 -11.20 14.89
N TYR A 96 -2.63 -10.25 13.95
CA TYR A 96 -2.17 -8.88 14.13
C TYR A 96 -3.29 -7.84 13.92
N PRO A 97 -3.29 -6.72 14.67
CA PRO A 97 -4.23 -5.63 14.40
C PRO A 97 -3.99 -5.02 13.01
N LEU A 98 -5.08 -4.49 12.43
CA LEU A 98 -5.07 -3.88 11.11
C LEU A 98 -5.27 -2.37 11.21
N TYR A 99 -4.44 -1.60 10.49
CA TYR A 99 -4.60 -0.17 10.33
C TYR A 99 -4.79 0.21 8.86
N LEU A 100 -5.83 0.96 8.54
CA LEU A 100 -5.96 1.65 7.25
C LEU A 100 -5.53 3.11 7.44
N SER A 101 -4.62 3.60 6.60
CA SER A 101 -4.23 5.02 6.60
C SER A 101 -4.75 5.78 5.38
N THR A 102 -5.26 6.99 5.61
CA THR A 102 -5.70 7.90 4.53
C THR A 102 -5.45 9.37 4.88
N LYS A 103 -5.76 10.30 3.97
CA LYS A 103 -5.81 11.75 4.20
C LYS A 103 -7.25 12.30 4.09
N ASN A 104 -8.24 11.59 4.65
CA ASN A 104 -9.66 11.93 4.53
C ASN A 104 -10.10 13.27 5.15
N THR A 105 -9.27 13.92 5.98
CA THR A 105 -9.53 15.31 6.42
C THR A 105 -9.42 16.32 5.28
N ILE A 106 -8.59 16.01 4.28
CA ILE A 106 -8.40 16.80 3.06
C ILE A 106 -9.26 16.23 1.93
N LEU A 107 -9.10 14.94 1.64
CA LEU A 107 -9.84 14.24 0.59
C LEU A 107 -11.14 13.62 1.14
N LYS A 108 -12.05 14.48 1.59
CA LYS A 108 -13.26 14.07 2.32
C LYS A 108 -14.09 13.00 1.62
N GLN A 109 -14.32 13.15 0.32
CA GLN A 109 -15.10 12.18 -0.46
C GLN A 109 -14.26 10.98 -0.91
N TYR A 110 -13.08 11.24 -1.49
CA TYR A 110 -12.26 10.17 -2.09
C TYR A 110 -11.69 9.22 -1.03
N ASP A 111 -11.00 9.77 -0.03
CA ASP A 111 -10.41 8.97 1.06
C ASP A 111 -11.46 8.61 2.12
N GLY A 112 -12.52 9.40 2.24
CA GLY A 112 -13.71 9.01 3.02
C GLY A 112 -14.31 7.71 2.51
N ARG A 113 -14.36 7.50 1.18
CA ARG A 113 -14.90 6.27 0.61
C ARG A 113 -14.11 5.02 1.02
N PHE A 114 -12.77 5.10 1.07
CA PHE A 114 -11.93 4.02 1.61
C PHE A 114 -12.26 3.74 3.07
N LYS A 115 -12.29 4.78 3.90
CA LYS A 115 -12.61 4.66 5.33
C LYS A 115 -13.98 4.01 5.55
N ASP A 116 -15.00 4.48 4.85
CA ASP A 116 -16.37 4.03 5.01
C ASP A 116 -16.53 2.57 4.58
N ILE A 117 -15.95 2.18 3.44
CA ILE A 117 -15.99 0.79 2.96
C ILE A 117 -15.29 -0.16 3.94
N PHE A 118 -14.10 0.19 4.43
CA PHE A 118 -13.42 -0.65 5.40
C PHE A 118 -14.20 -0.77 6.72
N ALA A 119 -14.81 0.32 7.18
CA ALA A 119 -15.64 0.31 8.39
C ALA A 119 -16.93 -0.52 8.21
N GLU A 120 -17.52 -0.51 7.01
CA GLU A 120 -18.66 -1.36 6.65
C GLU A 120 -18.26 -2.84 6.72
N ILE A 121 -17.17 -3.21 6.03
CA ILE A 121 -16.69 -4.59 5.95
C ILE A 121 -16.22 -5.10 7.32
N TYR A 122 -15.59 -4.27 8.14
CA TYR A 122 -15.10 -4.69 9.46
C TYR A 122 -16.20 -5.29 10.34
N LYS A 123 -17.47 -4.86 10.18
CA LYS A 123 -18.61 -5.43 10.91
C LYS A 123 -18.76 -6.95 10.70
N GLU A 124 -18.36 -7.46 9.54
CA GLU A 124 -18.37 -8.90 9.22
C GLU A 124 -17.24 -9.67 9.94
N TYR A 125 -16.17 -8.97 10.35
CA TYR A 125 -14.98 -9.56 10.95
C TYR A 125 -14.85 -9.29 12.46
N GLU A 126 -15.68 -8.41 13.02
CA GLU A 126 -15.53 -7.91 14.39
C GLU A 126 -15.51 -9.01 15.45
N GLU A 127 -16.38 -10.02 15.34
CA GLU A 127 -16.41 -11.16 16.28
C GLU A 127 -15.12 -11.98 16.24
N GLN A 128 -14.58 -12.22 15.04
CA GLN A 128 -13.33 -12.97 14.86
C GLN A 128 -12.14 -12.18 15.39
N TYR A 129 -12.09 -10.88 15.11
CA TYR A 129 -11.05 -9.97 15.62
C TYR A 129 -11.05 -9.95 17.16
N LYS A 130 -12.24 -9.81 17.76
CA LYS A 130 -12.42 -9.85 19.21
C LYS A 130 -11.98 -11.18 19.81
N ALA A 131 -12.31 -12.31 19.17
CA ALA A 131 -11.90 -13.64 19.63
C ALA A 131 -10.37 -13.82 19.61
N HIS A 132 -9.66 -13.16 18.68
CA HIS A 132 -8.20 -13.19 18.57
C HIS A 132 -7.51 -12.08 19.39
N GLY A 133 -8.27 -11.20 20.07
CA GLY A 133 -7.72 -10.08 20.83
C GLY A 133 -7.03 -9.01 19.98
N ILE A 134 -7.41 -8.90 18.71
CA ILE A 134 -6.91 -7.90 17.74
C ILE A 134 -8.03 -6.94 17.34
N TRP A 135 -7.67 -5.83 16.68
CA TRP A 135 -8.62 -4.78 16.30
C TRP A 135 -8.32 -4.22 14.92
N TYR A 136 -9.29 -3.48 14.37
CA TYR A 136 -9.12 -2.63 13.21
C TYR A 136 -9.27 -1.17 13.61
N GLU A 137 -8.44 -0.30 13.02
CA GLU A 137 -8.60 1.14 13.17
C GLU A 137 -8.24 1.89 11.87
N HIS A 138 -9.07 2.88 11.53
CA HIS A 138 -8.71 3.89 10.53
C HIS A 138 -7.88 5.00 11.19
N ARG A 139 -6.77 5.38 10.55
CA ARG A 139 -5.92 6.49 11.01
C ARG A 139 -5.64 7.49 9.90
N LEU A 140 -5.37 8.73 10.28
CA LEU A 140 -4.74 9.69 9.37
C LEU A 140 -3.31 9.24 9.10
N ILE A 141 -2.86 9.40 7.85
CA ILE A 141 -1.53 8.97 7.43
C ILE A 141 -0.42 9.61 8.28
N ASP A 142 -0.57 10.88 8.67
CA ASP A 142 0.38 11.62 9.51
C ASP A 142 0.53 10.99 10.91
N ASP A 143 -0.59 10.58 11.51
CA ASP A 143 -0.59 9.91 12.81
C ASP A 143 -0.07 8.48 12.69
N MET A 144 -0.41 7.79 11.58
CA MET A 144 0.01 6.41 11.35
C MET A 144 1.53 6.30 11.17
N VAL A 145 2.16 7.20 10.42
CA VAL A 145 3.63 7.21 10.28
C VAL A 145 4.30 7.45 11.63
N ALA A 146 3.78 8.39 12.44
CA ALA A 146 4.33 8.69 13.76
C ALA A 146 4.16 7.50 14.73
N GLN A 147 3.00 6.83 14.69
CA GLN A 147 2.75 5.61 15.46
C GLN A 147 3.69 4.49 15.04
N ALA A 148 3.83 4.24 13.74
CA ALA A 148 4.70 3.18 13.22
C ALA A 148 6.13 3.35 13.74
N MET A 149 6.68 4.57 13.67
CA MET A 149 8.04 4.88 14.14
C MET A 149 8.24 4.71 15.65
N LYS A 150 7.18 4.80 16.46
CA LYS A 150 7.23 4.66 17.92
C LYS A 150 6.82 3.27 18.43
N SER A 151 6.16 2.48 17.59
CA SER A 151 5.65 1.16 17.93
C SER A 151 6.77 0.11 18.05
N GLU A 152 6.41 -1.06 18.59
CA GLU A 152 7.26 -2.24 18.51
C GLU A 152 7.08 -3.05 17.20
N GLY A 153 6.29 -2.53 16.25
CA GLY A 153 5.76 -3.28 15.11
C GLY A 153 4.62 -4.24 15.51
N GLY A 154 4.39 -5.28 14.70
CA GLY A 154 3.39 -6.32 14.98
C GLY A 154 1.97 -5.92 14.56
N PHE A 155 1.84 -5.34 13.38
CA PHE A 155 0.56 -4.95 12.81
C PHE A 155 0.58 -5.06 11.28
N VAL A 156 -0.61 -5.18 10.69
CA VAL A 156 -0.83 -5.02 9.26
C VAL A 156 -1.23 -3.57 8.99
N TRP A 157 -0.61 -2.97 7.98
CA TRP A 157 -0.88 -1.62 7.54
C TRP A 157 -1.37 -1.66 6.10
N ALA A 158 -2.68 -1.47 5.94
CA ALA A 158 -3.32 -1.27 4.65
C ALA A 158 -3.06 0.18 4.18
N CYS A 159 -2.29 0.30 3.11
CA CYS A 159 -1.95 1.56 2.48
C CYS A 159 -2.65 1.71 1.13
N LYS A 160 -3.05 2.95 0.81
CA LYS A 160 -3.38 3.34 -0.57
C LYS A 160 -2.19 3.11 -1.49
N ASN A 161 -2.44 3.15 -2.81
CA ASN A 161 -1.46 2.69 -3.80
C ASN A 161 -0.08 3.35 -3.63
N TYR A 162 -0.05 4.68 -3.62
CA TYR A 162 1.19 5.45 -3.51
C TYR A 162 1.86 5.32 -2.14
N ASP A 163 1.07 5.42 -1.07
CA ASP A 163 1.59 5.27 0.30
C ASP A 163 2.20 3.88 0.51
N GLY A 164 1.58 2.83 -0.04
CA GLY A 164 2.05 1.46 0.06
C GLY A 164 3.35 1.23 -0.69
N ASP A 165 3.52 1.87 -1.84
CA ASP A 165 4.77 1.83 -2.62
C ASP A 165 5.92 2.40 -1.78
N VAL A 166 5.80 3.66 -1.37
CA VAL A 166 6.84 4.39 -0.62
C VAL A 166 7.12 3.77 0.75
N GLN A 167 6.06 3.44 1.49
CA GLN A 167 6.21 2.94 2.85
C GLN A 167 6.78 1.52 2.87
N SER A 168 6.49 0.70 1.87
CA SER A 168 7.06 -0.65 1.83
C SER A 168 8.58 -0.64 1.67
N ASP A 169 9.12 0.26 0.85
CA ASP A 169 10.57 0.44 0.69
C ASP A 169 11.20 1.00 1.97
N SER A 170 10.54 1.97 2.60
CA SER A 170 10.97 2.58 3.87
C SER A 170 11.01 1.55 5.01
N VAL A 171 9.97 0.72 5.13
CA VAL A 171 9.92 -0.37 6.11
C VAL A 171 11.01 -1.40 5.83
N ALA A 172 11.20 -1.79 4.57
CA ALA A 172 12.25 -2.74 4.19
C ALA A 172 13.65 -2.25 4.59
N GLN A 173 13.95 -0.97 4.34
CA GLN A 173 15.21 -0.37 4.78
C GLN A 173 15.31 -0.30 6.30
N GLY A 174 14.19 -0.06 7.00
CA GLY A 174 14.13 -0.07 8.47
C GLY A 174 14.46 -1.42 9.10
N TYR A 175 14.17 -2.53 8.40
CA TYR A 175 14.55 -3.89 8.79
C TYR A 175 15.93 -4.35 8.25
N GLY A 176 16.71 -3.43 7.68
CA GLY A 176 18.12 -3.64 7.32
C GLY A 176 18.38 -3.53 5.82
N SER A 177 17.62 -4.23 4.97
CA SER A 177 17.75 -4.12 3.52
C SER A 177 16.50 -4.61 2.78
N LEU A 178 16.32 -4.14 1.53
CA LEU A 178 15.29 -4.63 0.61
C LEU A 178 15.33 -6.15 0.38
N GLY A 179 16.51 -6.77 0.51
CA GLY A 179 16.69 -8.22 0.38
C GLY A 179 16.14 -9.05 1.54
N LEU A 180 15.72 -8.40 2.64
CA LEU A 180 15.11 -9.04 3.81
C LEU A 180 13.59 -8.84 3.84
N MET A 181 12.97 -8.59 2.69
CA MET A 181 11.54 -8.36 2.57
C MET A 181 10.94 -9.40 1.63
N THR A 182 9.85 -10.04 2.06
CA THR A 182 9.02 -10.90 1.21
C THR A 182 7.88 -10.08 0.62
N SER A 183 7.50 -10.39 -0.61
CA SER A 183 6.29 -9.86 -1.23
C SER A 183 5.36 -11.02 -1.52
N VAL A 184 4.10 -10.85 -1.13
CA VAL A 184 3.04 -11.83 -1.33
C VAL A 184 1.84 -11.03 -1.82
N LEU A 185 1.40 -11.32 -3.04
CA LEU A 185 0.15 -10.88 -3.62
C LEU A 185 -0.93 -11.87 -3.19
N VAL A 186 -1.94 -11.38 -2.49
CA VAL A 186 -3.09 -12.19 -2.07
C VAL A 186 -4.29 -11.72 -2.87
N CYS A 187 -4.88 -12.61 -3.66
CA CYS A 187 -6.12 -12.31 -4.37
C CYS A 187 -7.31 -12.24 -3.40
N PRO A 188 -8.36 -11.48 -3.74
CA PRO A 188 -9.55 -11.35 -2.88
C PRO A 188 -10.26 -12.68 -2.57
N ASP A 189 -10.09 -13.69 -3.44
CA ASP A 189 -10.59 -15.05 -3.25
C ASP A 189 -9.99 -15.76 -2.02
N GLY A 190 -8.89 -15.25 -1.47
CA GLY A 190 -8.15 -15.84 -0.36
C GLY A 190 -7.52 -17.20 -0.69
N LYS A 191 -7.41 -17.55 -1.97
CA LYS A 191 -6.87 -18.83 -2.44
C LYS A 191 -5.67 -18.65 -3.35
N THR A 192 -5.70 -17.61 -4.18
CA THR A 192 -4.62 -17.35 -5.13
C THR A 192 -3.58 -16.46 -4.46
N VAL A 193 -2.35 -17.00 -4.36
CA VAL A 193 -1.21 -16.33 -3.74
C VAL A 193 -0.03 -16.34 -4.71
N GLU A 194 0.50 -15.17 -5.03
CA GLU A 194 1.75 -15.02 -5.80
C GLU A 194 2.82 -14.45 -4.87
N ALA A 195 3.90 -15.19 -4.64
CA ALA A 195 5.04 -14.69 -3.88
C ALA A 195 6.12 -14.18 -4.85
N GLU A 196 6.81 -13.08 -4.50
CA GLU A 196 7.97 -12.58 -5.22
C GLU A 196 9.03 -12.04 -4.24
N ALA A 197 10.28 -11.90 -4.69
CA ALA A 197 11.28 -11.14 -3.94
C ALA A 197 10.87 -9.65 -3.96
N ALA A 198 10.87 -8.97 -2.80
CA ALA A 198 10.39 -7.59 -2.72
C ALA A 198 11.30 -6.54 -3.38
N HIS A 199 12.48 -6.94 -3.88
CA HIS A 199 13.38 -6.07 -4.62
C HIS A 199 13.22 -6.28 -6.14
N GLY A 200 13.42 -5.21 -6.93
CA GLY A 200 13.46 -5.32 -8.39
C GLY A 200 14.69 -6.08 -8.91
N THR A 201 14.96 -5.97 -10.21
CA THR A 201 16.06 -6.68 -10.92
C THR A 201 17.48 -6.27 -10.51
N VAL A 202 17.64 -5.46 -9.47
CA VAL A 202 18.94 -4.97 -8.95
C VAL A 202 19.83 -4.41 -10.06
N THR A 203 19.25 -3.60 -10.95
CA THR A 203 19.84 -3.18 -12.23
C THR A 203 21.23 -2.55 -12.07
N ARG A 204 21.49 -1.85 -10.97
CA ARG A 204 22.82 -1.31 -10.65
C ARG A 204 23.88 -2.41 -10.55
N HIS A 205 23.62 -3.47 -9.79
CA HIS A 205 24.55 -4.59 -9.63
C HIS A 205 24.69 -5.37 -10.94
N TYR A 206 23.60 -5.50 -11.71
CA TYR A 206 23.67 -6.12 -13.03
C TYR A 206 24.60 -5.36 -13.98
N ARG A 207 24.57 -4.02 -13.98
CA ARG A 207 25.51 -3.19 -14.78
C ARG A 207 26.96 -3.33 -14.32
N MET A 208 27.22 -3.50 -13.02
CA MET A 208 28.56 -3.78 -12.49
C MET A 208 29.06 -5.16 -12.93
N HIS A 209 28.20 -6.19 -12.85
CA HIS A 209 28.49 -7.52 -13.36
C HIS A 209 28.83 -7.53 -14.86
N GLN A 210 28.09 -6.77 -15.68
CA GLN A 210 28.38 -6.63 -17.12
C GLN A 210 29.77 -6.02 -17.40
N LYS A 211 30.32 -5.24 -16.46
CA LYS A 211 31.65 -4.66 -16.55
C LYS A 211 32.74 -5.55 -15.93
N GLY A 212 32.39 -6.72 -15.41
CA GLY A 212 33.32 -7.60 -14.69
C GLY A 212 33.70 -7.10 -13.29
N GLU A 213 32.97 -6.12 -12.76
CA GLU A 213 33.18 -5.59 -11.40
C GLU A 213 32.58 -6.53 -10.35
N GLU A 214 33.13 -6.53 -9.13
CA GLU A 214 32.59 -7.33 -8.02
C GLU A 214 31.18 -6.87 -7.64
N THR A 215 30.31 -7.83 -7.31
CA THR A 215 28.94 -7.57 -6.85
C THR A 215 28.65 -8.37 -5.58
N SER A 216 27.90 -7.78 -4.65
CA SER A 216 27.40 -8.44 -3.45
C SER A 216 25.89 -8.20 -3.34
N THR A 217 25.14 -9.07 -4.03
CA THR A 217 23.67 -8.99 -4.11
C THR A 217 23.08 -9.94 -3.09
N ASN A 218 22.20 -9.45 -2.21
CA ASN A 218 21.53 -10.26 -1.20
C ASN A 218 20.43 -11.15 -1.83
N PRO A 219 20.53 -12.49 -1.80
CA PRO A 219 19.56 -13.39 -2.43
C PRO A 219 18.43 -13.84 -1.48
N ILE A 220 18.39 -13.39 -0.23
CA ILE A 220 17.50 -13.93 0.81
C ILE A 220 16.02 -13.83 0.41
N GLY A 221 15.60 -12.71 -0.17
CA GLY A 221 14.23 -12.55 -0.70
C GLY A 221 13.86 -13.61 -1.74
N THR A 222 14.78 -13.94 -2.65
CA THR A 222 14.60 -14.98 -3.68
C THR A 222 14.56 -16.40 -3.09
N VAL A 223 15.37 -16.68 -2.07
CA VAL A 223 15.37 -18.00 -1.39
C VAL A 223 14.07 -18.20 -0.62
N TYR A 224 13.56 -17.16 0.05
CA TYR A 224 12.31 -17.25 0.80
C TYR A 224 11.10 -17.46 -0.11
N PHE A 225 11.09 -16.84 -1.30
CA PHE A 225 10.11 -17.11 -2.35
C PHE A 225 10.03 -18.61 -2.68
N LEU A 226 11.16 -19.26 -2.95
CA LEU A 226 11.20 -20.70 -3.26
C LEU A 226 10.71 -21.55 -2.09
N SER A 227 11.02 -21.16 -0.84
CA SER A 227 10.59 -21.89 0.35
C SER A 227 9.08 -21.80 0.59
N PHE A 228 8.44 -20.68 0.26
CA PHE A 228 7.01 -20.47 0.47
C PHE A 228 6.17 -21.48 -0.34
N PHE A 229 6.52 -21.69 -1.61
CA PHE A 229 5.85 -22.67 -2.49
C PHE A 229 6.04 -24.13 -2.05
N LEU A 230 7.07 -24.44 -1.27
CA LEU A 230 7.30 -25.80 -0.76
C LEU A 230 6.51 -26.11 0.52
N HIS A 231 5.96 -25.09 1.19
CA HIS A 231 5.25 -25.21 2.47
C HIS A 231 3.78 -24.77 2.40
N SER A 232 3.31 -24.35 1.22
CA SER A 232 1.90 -24.05 0.90
C SER A 232 1.21 -25.31 0.39
#